data_AF-A0A560HDN7-F1
#
_entry.id   AF-A0A560HDN7-F1
#
_cell.length_a   1.000
_cell.length_b   1.000
_cell.length_c   1.000
_cell.angle_alpha   90.00
_cell.angle_beta   90.00
_cell.angle_gamma   90.00
#
_symmetry.space_group_name_H-M   'P 1'
#
loop_
_entity.id
_entity.type
_entity.pdbx_description
1 polymer ?
#
loop_
_entity_poly.entity_id
_entity_poly.type
_entity_poly.pdbx_seq_one_letter_code
_entity_poly.pdbx_strand_id
1 'polypeptide(L)'
;MASVPLAPSPLPAPLERAAAVHHRLVEAFIRLTQDELARQPDEYARDSLNELLDVLKGQRVAYTPGSQRLAKDPANESRPRDTIAANQP
;
A
#
# COMPACT_ATOMS: atom_id res chain seq x y z
N MET A 1 26.15 -11.83 -22.78
CA MET A 1 25.20 -10.70 -22.89
C MET A 1 24.84 -10.28 -21.47
N ALA A 2 25.36 -9.13 -21.00
CA ALA A 2 25.12 -8.65 -19.64
C ALA A 2 23.79 -7.90 -19.58
N SER A 3 22.87 -8.32 -18.72
CA SER A 3 21.61 -7.61 -18.45
C SER A 3 21.91 -6.29 -17.75
N VAL A 4 21.70 -5.17 -18.42
CA VAL A 4 21.80 -3.83 -17.81
C VAL A 4 20.63 -3.70 -16.82
N PRO A 5 20.87 -3.47 -15.52
CA PRO A 5 19.80 -3.17 -14.59
C PRO A 5 19.25 -1.78 -14.95
N LEU A 6 18.01 -1.72 -15.46
CA LEU A 6 17.28 -0.46 -15.59
C LEU A 6 17.05 0.07 -14.17
N ALA A 7 17.90 0.99 -13.71
CA ALA A 7 17.62 1.74 -12.51
C ALA A 7 16.30 2.49 -12.73
N PRO A 8 15.35 2.44 -11.78
CA PRO A 8 14.07 3.12 -11.95
C PRO A 8 14.33 4.62 -12.07
N SER A 9 13.82 5.23 -13.14
CA SER A 9 13.86 6.69 -13.31
C SER A 9 13.15 7.36 -12.14
N PRO A 10 13.71 8.45 -11.58
CA PRO A 10 13.07 9.21 -10.51
C PRO A 10 11.70 9.73 -10.97
N LEU A 11 10.80 9.92 -10.01
CA LEU A 11 9.51 10.51 -10.30
C LEU A 11 9.69 11.99 -10.68
N PRO A 12 8.82 12.54 -11.54
CA PRO A 12 8.71 13.98 -11.72
C PRO A 12 8.53 14.70 -10.37
N ALA A 13 9.28 15.78 -10.15
CA ALA A 13 9.25 16.56 -8.90
C ALA A 13 7.85 17.00 -8.42
N PRO A 14 6.85 17.28 -9.30
CA PRO A 14 5.48 17.52 -8.84
C PRO A 14 4.83 16.30 -8.19
N LEU A 15 5.08 15.09 -8.70
CA LEU A 15 4.55 13.85 -8.14
C LEU A 15 5.21 13.52 -6.80
N GLU A 16 6.52 13.76 -6.65
CA GLU A 16 7.22 13.62 -5.36
C GLU A 16 6.65 14.55 -4.30
N ARG A 17 6.38 15.81 -4.66
CA ARG A 17 5.73 16.78 -3.76
C ARG A 17 4.32 16.35 -3.36
N ALA A 18 3.51 15.89 -4.31
CA ALA A 18 2.17 15.37 -4.02
C ALA A 18 2.23 14.16 -3.07
N ALA A 19 3.15 13.21 -3.33
CA ALA A 19 3.35 12.05 -2.48
C ALA A 19 3.78 12.44 -1.05
N ALA A 20 4.66 13.44 -0.90
CA ALA A 20 5.06 13.95 0.40
C ALA A 20 3.89 14.60 1.17
N VAL A 21 3.03 15.35 0.47
CA VAL A 21 1.80 15.91 1.06
C VAL A 21 0.87 14.78 1.52
N HIS A 22 0.64 13.77 0.67
CA HIS A 22 -0.22 12.63 1.01
C HIS A 22 0.32 11.84 2.21
N HIS A 23 1.63 11.58 2.24
CA HIS A 23 2.29 10.92 3.36
C HIS A 23 2.04 11.67 4.67
N ARG A 24 2.26 12.99 4.69
CA ARG A 24 2.03 13.83 5.87
C ARG A 24 0.57 13.79 6.34
N LEU A 25 -0.38 13.83 5.40
CA LEU A 25 -1.81 13.76 5.74
C LEU A 25 -2.20 12.41 6.32
N VAL A 26 -1.73 11.31 5.73
CA VAL A 26 -1.97 9.95 6.24
C VAL A 26 -1.36 9.79 7.64
N GLU A 27 -0.15 10.27 7.87
CA GLU A 27 0.48 10.24 9.20
C GLU A 27 -0.32 11.05 10.24
N ALA A 28 -0.79 12.25 9.88
CA ALA A 28 -1.60 13.06 10.76
C ALA A 28 -2.93 12.35 11.10
N PHE A 29 -3.55 11.71 10.11
CA PHE A 29 -4.81 10.99 10.34
C PHE A 29 -4.59 9.75 11.22
N ILE A 30 -3.52 8.99 11.01
CA ILE A 30 -3.14 7.87 11.90
C ILE A 30 -3.04 8.33 13.35
N ARG A 31 -2.32 9.43 13.60
CA ARG A 31 -2.16 9.97 14.97
C ARG A 31 -3.51 10.35 15.58
N LEU A 32 -4.34 11.07 14.82
CA LEU A 32 -5.68 11.45 15.27
C LEU A 32 -6.55 10.23 15.61
N THR A 33 -6.51 9.19 14.77
CA THR A 33 -7.26 7.94 15.00
C THR A 33 -6.77 7.20 16.24
N GLN A 34 -5.45 7.19 16.49
CA GLN A 34 -4.87 6.62 17.71
C GLN A 34 -5.30 7.39 18.97
N ASP A 35 -5.30 8.72 18.91
CA ASP A 35 -5.74 9.59 20.00
C ASP A 35 -7.24 9.38 20.30
N GLU A 36 -8.06 9.17 19.27
CA GLU A 36 -9.48 8.86 19.43
C GLU A 36 -9.70 7.46 20.03
N LEU A 37 -8.99 6.45 19.52
CA LEU A 37 -9.06 5.08 20.04
C LEU A 37 -8.70 5.01 21.54
N ALA A 38 -7.71 5.79 21.97
CA ALA A 38 -7.29 5.85 23.38
C ALA A 38 -8.38 6.39 24.31
N ARG A 39 -9.32 7.19 23.79
CA ARG A 39 -10.41 7.83 24.54
C ARG A 39 -11.76 7.13 24.35
N GLN A 40 -11.86 6.16 23.46
CA GLN A 40 -13.12 5.54 23.08
C GLN A 40 -13.54 4.45 24.10
N PRO A 41 -14.66 4.63 24.84
CA PRO A 41 -15.22 3.59 25.72
C PRO A 41 -16.02 2.50 25.00
N ASP A 42 -16.56 2.78 23.81
CA ASP A 42 -17.41 1.83 23.09
C ASP A 42 -16.60 0.77 22.33
N GLU A 43 -16.86 -0.52 22.60
CA GLU A 43 -16.10 -1.64 22.01
C GLU A 43 -16.24 -1.71 20.50
N TYR A 44 -17.45 -1.50 19.97
CA TYR A 44 -17.69 -1.54 18.53
C TYR A 44 -16.93 -0.42 17.80
N ALA A 45 -16.97 0.80 18.34
CA ALA A 45 -16.22 1.92 17.79
C ALA A 45 -14.70 1.70 17.91
N ARG A 46 -14.20 1.05 18.97
CA ARG A 46 -12.78 0.68 19.09
C ARG A 46 -12.37 -0.30 18.00
N ASP A 47 -13.17 -1.33 17.75
CA ASP A 47 -12.89 -2.31 16.69
C ASP A 47 -12.87 -1.64 15.31
N SER A 48 -13.86 -0.79 15.03
CA SER A 48 -13.91 -0.01 13.78
C SER A 48 -12.69 0.91 13.62
N LEU A 49 -12.24 1.58 14.69
CA LEU A 49 -11.04 2.42 14.68
C LEU A 49 -9.75 1.61 14.48
N ASN A 50 -9.67 0.39 15.03
CA ASN A 50 -8.55 -0.52 14.79
C ASN A 50 -8.48 -0.96 13.32
N GLU A 51 -9.61 -1.34 12.72
CA GLU A 51 -9.69 -1.68 11.29
C GLU A 51 -9.23 -0.49 10.42
N LEU A 52 -9.70 0.72 10.75
CA LEU A 52 -9.27 1.94 10.06
C LEU A 52 -7.77 2.17 10.18
N LEU A 53 -7.17 1.96 11.37
CA LEU A 53 -5.73 2.10 11.56
C LEU A 53 -4.93 1.15 10.68
N ASP A 54 -5.40 -0.08 10.47
CA ASP A 54 -4.70 -1.06 9.63
C ASP A 54 -4.73 -0.67 8.15
N VAL A 55 -5.87 -0.15 7.67
CA VAL A 55 -5.97 0.44 6.33
C VAL A 55 -5.02 1.62 6.17
N LEU A 56 -4.98 2.53 7.13
CA LEU A 56 -4.13 3.73 7.08
C LEU A 56 -2.62 3.38 7.13
N LYS A 57 -2.22 2.38 7.93
CA LYS A 57 -0.83 1.87 7.93
C LYS A 57 -0.44 1.33 6.56
N GLY A 58 -1.33 0.61 5.89
CA GLY A 58 -1.13 0.12 4.52
C GLY A 58 -0.95 1.28 3.52
N GLN A 59 -1.81 2.30 3.61
CA GLN A 59 -1.69 3.51 2.77
C GLN A 59 -0.41 4.29 3.03
N ARG A 60 0.06 4.37 4.29
CA ARG A 60 1.33 5.04 4.63
C ARG A 60 2.50 4.43 3.85
N VAL A 61 2.55 3.09 3.77
CA VAL A 61 3.61 2.37 3.03
C VAL A 61 3.61 2.77 1.55
N ALA A 62 2.45 2.98 0.93
CA ALA A 62 2.35 3.37 -0.48
C ALA A 62 3.00 4.72 -0.79
N TYR A 63 3.04 5.63 0.19
CA TYR A 63 3.62 6.97 0.04
C TYR A 63 5.04 7.10 0.62
N THR A 64 5.57 6.06 1.28
CA THR A 64 6.96 6.06 1.76
C THR A 64 7.92 6.14 0.57
N PRO A 65 8.88 7.10 0.57
CA PRO A 65 9.92 7.17 -0.45
C PRO A 65 10.67 5.83 -0.57
N GLY A 66 10.62 5.21 -1.75
CA GLY A 66 11.24 3.90 -2.02
C GLY A 66 10.29 2.70 -2.01
N SER A 67 9.08 2.79 -1.44
CA SER A 67 8.09 1.70 -1.48
C SER A 67 7.51 1.44 -2.86
N GLN A 68 7.58 2.41 -3.77
CA GLN A 68 7.21 2.24 -5.18
C GLN A 68 8.11 1.23 -5.93
N ARG A 69 9.24 0.80 -5.34
CA ARG A 69 10.04 -0.32 -5.86
C ARG A 69 9.35 -1.68 -5.70
N LEU A 70 8.46 -1.84 -4.72
CA LEU A 70 7.78 -3.12 -4.43
C LEU A 70 6.48 -3.29 -5.23
N ALA A 71 5.83 -2.20 -5.65
CA ALA A 71 4.56 -2.25 -6.37
C ALA A 71 4.69 -2.45 -7.89
N LYS A 72 5.91 -2.49 -8.42
CA LYS A 72 6.21 -2.63 -9.86
C LYS A 72 6.97 -3.93 -10.19
N ASP A 73 6.69 -5.02 -9.49
CA ASP A 73 7.10 -6.34 -9.95
C ASP A 73 5.96 -6.97 -10.78
N PRO A 74 5.96 -6.84 -12.12
CA PRO A 74 4.99 -7.55 -12.98
C PRO A 74 5.20 -9.08 -12.99
N ALA A 75 6.23 -9.58 -12.30
CA ALA A 75 6.58 -10.99 -12.27
C ALA A 75 5.57 -11.89 -11.51
N ASN A 76 4.59 -11.32 -10.81
CA ASN A 76 3.54 -12.11 -10.12
C ASN A 76 2.22 -12.23 -10.91
N GLU A 77 2.11 -11.59 -12.08
CA GLU A 77 0.89 -11.61 -12.91
C GLU A 77 1.02 -12.54 -14.13
N SER A 78 1.83 -13.59 -14.02
CA SER A 78 1.98 -14.61 -15.07
C SER A 78 2.00 -16.01 -14.48
N ARG A 79 0.83 -16.44 -14.00
CA ARG A 79 0.44 -17.84 -14.11
C ARG A 79 -0.91 -17.89 -14.83
N PRO A 80 -0.96 -18.30 -16.11
CA PRO A 80 -2.22 -18.75 -16.68
C PRO A 80 -2.70 -19.91 -15.81
N ARG A 81 -3.92 -19.80 -15.27
CA ARG A 81 -4.62 -20.96 -14.71
C ARG A 81 -4.94 -21.86 -15.89
N ASP A 82 -4.08 -22.84 -16.13
CA ASP A 82 -4.32 -23.87 -17.13
C ASP A 82 -5.70 -24.46 -16.90
N THR A 83 -6.53 -24.23 -17.91
CA THR A 83 -7.79 -24.88 -18.25
C THR A 83 -7.83 -26.32 -17.73
N ILE A 84 -8.71 -26.59 -16.75
CA ILE A 84 -9.08 -27.96 -16.40
C ILE A 84 -9.81 -28.54 -17.61
N ALA A 85 -9.10 -29.31 -18.42
CA ALA A 85 -9.68 -30.19 -19.41
C ALA A 85 -10.41 -31.32 -18.67
N ALA A 86 -11.70 -31.13 -18.42
CA ALA A 86 -12.61 -32.23 -18.16
C ALA A 86 -12.86 -32.94 -19.49
N ASN A 87 -12.07 -33.98 -19.78
CA ASN A 87 -12.43 -34.95 -20.80
C ASN A 87 -12.66 -36.30 -20.11
N GLN A 88 -13.86 -36.82 -20.34
CA GLN A 88 -14.40 -38.12 -19.96
C GLN A 88 -13.48 -39.29 -20.37
N PRO A 89 -13.69 -40.48 -19.79
CA PRO A 89 -14.76 -41.36 -20.31
C PRO A 89 -15.98 -41.50 -19.39
#